data_AF-A0A2V6NLE5-F1
#
_entry.id   AF-A0A2V6NLE5-F1
#
_cell.length_a   1.000
_cell.length_b   1.000
_cell.length_c   1.000
_cell.angle_alpha   90.00
_cell.angle_beta   90.00
_cell.angle_gamma   90.00
#
_symmetry.space_group_name_H-M   'P 1'
#
loop_
_entity.id
_entity.type
_entity.pdbx_description
1 polymer ?
#
loop_
_entity_poly.entity_id
_entity_poly.type
_entity_poly.pdbx_seq_one_letter_code
_entity_poly.pdbx_strand_id
1 'polypeptide(L)'
;MARIQPVLNTPVPPRQTELSLLLINHWIGELRAIPYRFSMEWKTPSELAHGPTGDCKGKAVALYQRMRENGARDLRLVIGRRAPTSRSTHAWVEWTTASATYVLDPTIKWAAQRANEIADNSYVPYYVYIGSRRYRAAAPTSLYARL
;
A
#
# COMPACT_ATOMS: atom_id res chain seq x y z
N MET A 1 10.32 9.55 6.19
CA MET A 1 9.41 8.62 6.91
C MET A 1 8.84 9.20 8.20
N ALA A 2 9.60 9.99 8.98
CA ALA A 2 9.09 10.62 10.22
C ALA A 2 7.70 11.28 10.08
N ARG A 3 7.44 11.99 8.96
CA ARG A 3 6.15 12.63 8.68
C ARG A 3 4.93 11.70 8.70
N ILE A 4 5.08 10.44 8.31
CA ILE A 4 3.98 9.47 8.27
C ILE A 4 4.04 8.46 9.41
N GLN A 5 5.03 8.56 10.30
CA GLN A 5 5.15 7.65 11.45
C GLN A 5 3.90 7.67 12.36
N PRO A 6 3.25 8.82 12.61
CA PRO A 6 1.97 8.83 13.35
C PRO A 6 0.90 7.98 12.66
N VAL A 7 0.78 8.09 11.33
CA VAL A 7 -0.17 7.32 10.51
C VAL A 7 0.14 5.83 10.55
N LEU A 8 1.42 5.48 10.44
CA LEU A 8 1.86 4.10 10.55
C LEU A 8 1.56 3.52 11.94
N ASN A 9 1.39 4.34 12.98
CA ASN A 9 1.07 3.91 14.33
C ASN A 9 -0.42 4.08 14.72
N THR A 10 -1.29 4.58 13.82
CA THR A 10 -2.73 4.76 14.09
C THR A 10 -3.35 3.55 14.78
N PRO A 11 -3.92 3.67 15.99
CA PRO A 11 -4.53 2.53 16.66
C PRO A 11 -5.62 1.89 15.83
N VAL A 12 -5.67 0.56 15.81
CA VAL A 12 -6.80 -0.16 15.21
C VAL A 12 -7.90 -0.27 16.29
N PRO A 13 -9.17 0.07 15.98
CA PRO A 13 -10.26 -0.10 16.93
C PRO A 13 -10.32 -1.52 17.53
N PRO A 14 -10.76 -1.67 18.79
CA PRO A 14 -10.80 -2.97 19.46
C PRO A 14 -11.81 -3.94 18.82
N ARG A 15 -12.90 -3.42 18.24
CA ARG A 15 -13.87 -4.23 17.49
C ARG A 15 -13.30 -4.56 16.11
N GLN A 16 -13.28 -5.85 15.79
CA GLN A 16 -12.96 -6.30 14.45
C GLN A 16 -14.14 -5.98 13.54
N THR A 17 -13.88 -5.20 12.50
CA THR A 17 -14.82 -5.00 11.41
C THR A 17 -14.24 -5.71 10.20
N GLU A 18 -14.98 -6.67 9.65
CA GLU A 18 -14.60 -7.29 8.40
C GLU A 18 -14.76 -6.27 7.28
N LEU A 19 -13.64 -5.87 6.67
CA LEU A 19 -13.66 -5.01 5.51
C LEU A 19 -14.01 -5.82 4.26
N SER A 20 -15.02 -5.37 3.53
CA SER A 20 -15.35 -5.96 2.23
C SER A 20 -14.42 -5.43 1.13
N LEU A 21 -14.15 -6.25 0.12
CA LEU A 21 -13.42 -5.81 -1.07
C LEU A 21 -14.14 -4.69 -1.81
N LEU A 22 -15.48 -4.64 -1.77
CA LEU A 22 -16.26 -3.55 -2.35
C LEU A 22 -15.91 -2.20 -1.72
N LEU A 23 -15.85 -2.15 -0.39
CA LEU A 23 -15.49 -0.93 0.35
C LEU A 23 -14.04 -0.50 0.06
N ILE A 24 -13.12 -1.47 0.03
CA ILE A 24 -11.70 -1.21 -0.26
C ILE A 24 -11.54 -0.70 -1.70
N ASN A 25 -12.22 -1.31 -2.67
CA ASN A 25 -12.18 -0.89 -4.07
C ASN A 25 -12.77 0.51 -4.26
N HIS A 26 -13.83 0.85 -3.51
CA HIS A 26 -14.36 2.20 -3.49
C HIS A 26 -13.30 3.23 -3.03
N TRP A 27 -12.61 2.97 -1.91
CA TRP A 27 -11.53 3.85 -1.43
C TRP A 27 -10.33 3.93 -2.40
N ILE A 28 -9.97 2.82 -3.04
CA ILE A 28 -8.96 2.79 -4.11
C ILE A 28 -9.38 3.72 -5.24
N GLY A 29 -10.65 3.67 -5.66
CA GLY A 29 -11.22 4.54 -6.69
C GLY A 29 -11.17 6.02 -6.32
N GLU A 30 -11.59 6.39 -5.11
CA GLU A 30 -11.54 7.78 -4.63
C GLU A 30 -10.09 8.33 -4.62
N LEU A 31 -9.14 7.57 -4.07
CA LEU A 31 -7.74 7.99 -4.02
C LEU A 31 -7.11 8.04 -5.41
N ARG A 32 -7.52 7.13 -6.31
CA ARG A 32 -7.08 7.12 -7.71
C ARG A 32 -7.52 8.37 -8.45
N ALA A 33 -8.74 8.85 -8.20
CA ALA A 33 -9.30 10.04 -8.84
C ALA A 33 -8.52 11.34 -8.54
N ILE A 34 -7.76 11.39 -7.43
CA ILE A 34 -6.87 12.52 -7.13
C ILE A 34 -5.79 12.64 -8.22
N PRO A 35 -5.61 13.80 -8.90
CA PRO A 35 -4.60 13.94 -9.94
C PRO A 35 -3.17 13.64 -9.46
N TYR A 36 -2.38 12.99 -10.31
CA TYR A 36 -1.02 12.60 -9.95
C TYR A 36 -0.04 13.77 -10.08
N ARG A 37 0.72 14.05 -9.01
CA ARG A 37 1.90 14.92 -9.06
C ARG A 37 2.95 14.40 -8.08
N PHE A 38 4.11 14.04 -8.61
CA PHE A 38 5.23 13.56 -7.80
C PHE A 38 5.69 14.61 -6.79
N SER A 39 5.98 14.18 -5.56
CA SER A 39 6.67 14.97 -4.54
C SER A 39 7.85 14.20 -3.98
N MET A 40 8.92 14.89 -3.60
CA MET A 40 9.99 14.27 -2.81
C MET A 40 9.54 13.97 -1.37
N GLU A 41 8.57 14.74 -0.88
CA GLU A 41 8.07 14.61 0.49
C GLU A 41 6.96 13.56 0.59
N TRP A 42 6.87 12.94 1.77
CA TRP A 42 5.73 12.12 2.14
C TRP A 42 4.60 13.03 2.61
N LYS A 43 3.57 13.22 1.79
CA LYS A 43 2.32 13.87 2.21
C LYS A 43 1.59 12.98 3.22
N THR A 44 1.13 13.58 4.29
CA THR A 44 0.18 12.97 5.24
C THR A 44 -1.21 12.85 4.61
N PRO A 45 -2.10 12.01 5.13
CA PRO A 45 -3.46 11.90 4.62
C PRO A 45 -4.27 13.19 4.74
N SER A 46 -4.04 14.00 5.77
CA SER A 46 -4.64 15.33 5.89
C SER A 46 -4.18 16.28 4.77
N GLU A 47 -2.87 16.33 4.48
CA GLU A 47 -2.33 17.13 3.38
C GLU A 47 -2.82 16.65 2.01
N LEU A 48 -3.02 15.34 1.85
CA LEU A 48 -3.57 14.77 0.63
C LEU A 48 -5.05 15.15 0.46
N ALA A 49 -5.84 15.09 1.53
CA ALA A 49 -7.28 15.40 1.52
C ALA A 49 -7.57 16.86 1.16
N HIS A 50 -6.70 17.79 1.57
CA HIS A 50 -6.84 19.22 1.27
C HIS A 50 -6.01 19.67 0.04
N GLY A 51 -5.22 18.77 -0.53
CA GLY A 51 -4.35 19.06 -1.66
C GLY A 51 -5.02 18.75 -3.00
N PRO A 52 -4.72 19.52 -4.06
CA PRO A 52 -5.28 19.26 -5.39
C PRO A 52 -4.64 18.04 -6.10
N THR A 53 -3.55 17.50 -5.54
CA THR A 53 -2.76 16.43 -6.17
C THR A 53 -2.10 15.51 -5.15
N GLY A 54 -1.81 14.27 -5.55
CA GLY A 54 -1.10 13.28 -4.74
C GLY A 54 -0.28 12.32 -5.57
N ASP A 55 0.81 11.81 -5.00
CA ASP A 55 1.61 10.75 -5.61
C ASP A 55 1.34 9.37 -5.00
N CYS A 56 2.09 8.37 -5.44
CA CYS A 56 1.90 6.99 -4.98
C CYS A 56 2.13 6.82 -3.47
N LYS A 57 3.04 7.60 -2.90
CA LYS A 57 3.36 7.58 -1.47
C LYS A 57 2.18 8.12 -0.67
N GLY A 58 1.72 9.33 -1.01
CA GLY A 58 0.60 9.96 -0.32
C GLY A 58 -0.67 9.11 -0.40
N LYS A 59 -1.02 8.63 -1.59
CA LYS A 59 -2.22 7.80 -1.81
C LYS A 59 -2.17 6.48 -1.04
N ALA A 60 -1.02 5.79 -1.04
CA ALA A 60 -0.87 4.53 -0.30
C ALA A 60 -0.98 4.75 1.23
N VAL A 61 -0.40 5.83 1.75
CA VAL A 61 -0.49 6.18 3.19
C VAL A 61 -1.93 6.53 3.59
N ALA A 62 -2.66 7.26 2.74
CA ALA A 62 -4.06 7.58 2.99
C ALA A 62 -4.94 6.32 3.00
N LEU A 63 -4.72 5.39 2.06
CA LEU A 63 -5.41 4.10 2.06
C LEU A 63 -5.10 3.30 3.33
N TYR A 64 -3.81 3.20 3.70
CA TYR A 64 -3.37 2.50 4.90
C TYR A 64 -4.04 3.06 6.16
N GLN A 65 -4.05 4.39 6.33
CA GLN A 65 -4.71 5.04 7.46
C GLN A 65 -6.19 4.67 7.52
N ARG A 66 -6.90 4.89 6.41
CA ARG A 66 -8.34 4.70 6.33
C ARG A 66 -8.73 3.26 6.63
N MET A 67 -7.99 2.29 6.12
CA MET A 67 -8.24 0.88 6.43
C MET A 67 -8.03 0.58 7.92
N ARG A 68 -6.97 1.10 8.55
CA ARG A 68 -6.72 0.88 9.99
C ARG A 68 -7.77 1.51 10.89
N GLU A 69 -8.19 2.74 10.58
CA GLU A 69 -9.28 3.43 11.28
C GLU A 69 -10.60 2.64 11.20
N ASN A 70 -10.77 1.84 10.16
CA ASN A 70 -11.93 0.97 9.96
C ASN A 70 -11.67 -0.50 10.38
N GLY A 71 -10.68 -0.75 11.23
CA GLY A 71 -10.48 -2.06 11.85
C GLY A 71 -9.57 -3.03 11.10
N ALA A 72 -9.00 -2.64 9.96
CA ALA A 72 -8.09 -3.51 9.21
C ALA A 72 -6.83 -3.86 10.02
N ARG A 73 -6.47 -5.12 9.97
CA ARG A 73 -5.22 -5.68 10.50
C ARG A 73 -4.40 -6.27 9.37
N ASP A 74 -3.17 -6.68 9.70
CA ASP A 74 -2.25 -7.33 8.75
C ASP A 74 -2.00 -6.50 7.48
N LEU A 75 -1.92 -5.19 7.69
CA LEU A 75 -1.59 -4.21 6.68
C LEU A 75 -0.09 -3.95 6.64
N ARG A 76 0.41 -3.77 5.43
CA ARG A 76 1.80 -3.40 5.15
C ARG A 76 1.81 -2.23 4.18
N LEU A 77 2.51 -1.16 4.53
CA LEU A 77 2.88 -0.15 3.54
C LEU A 77 4.16 -0.61 2.84
N VAL A 78 4.16 -0.66 1.52
CA VAL A 78 5.26 -1.22 0.73
C VAL A 78 5.84 -0.16 -0.19
N ILE A 79 7.17 -0.14 -0.30
CA ILE A 79 7.91 0.62 -1.29
C ILE A 79 8.72 -0.38 -2.11
N GLY A 80 8.60 -0.31 -3.43
CA GLY A 80 9.32 -1.22 -4.32
C GLY A 80 9.27 -0.77 -5.77
N ARG A 81 9.22 -1.74 -6.69
CA ARG A 81 9.05 -1.49 -8.13
C ARG A 81 7.78 -2.18 -8.64
N ARG A 82 7.06 -1.52 -9.54
CA ARG A 82 5.84 -2.08 -10.12
C ARG A 82 6.13 -3.16 -11.17
N ALA A 83 7.14 -2.95 -12.02
CA ALA A 83 7.54 -3.89 -13.07
C ALA A 83 9.07 -3.89 -13.22
N PRO A 84 9.67 -4.92 -13.86
CA PRO A 84 11.11 -5.00 -14.06
C PRO A 84 11.69 -3.78 -14.79
N THR A 85 10.92 -3.23 -15.73
CA THR A 85 11.30 -2.08 -16.57
C THR A 85 10.98 -0.72 -15.91
N SER A 86 10.37 -0.70 -14.72
CA SER A 86 10.05 0.55 -14.03
C SER A 86 11.33 1.25 -13.55
N ARG A 87 11.59 2.45 -14.08
CA ARG A 87 12.73 3.30 -13.69
C ARG A 87 12.54 4.02 -12.36
N SER A 88 11.32 4.01 -11.81
CA SER A 88 10.97 4.72 -10.58
C SER A 88 10.44 3.76 -9.53
N THR A 89 10.67 4.11 -8.26
CA THR A 89 10.05 3.42 -7.13
C THR A 89 8.55 3.72 -7.08
N HIS A 90 7.82 2.78 -6.51
CA HIS A 90 6.37 2.84 -6.35
C HIS A 90 5.99 2.48 -4.92
N ALA A 91 4.85 3.00 -4.45
CA ALA A 91 4.32 2.70 -3.14
C ALA A 91 2.88 2.17 -3.24
N TRP A 92 2.58 1.13 -2.46
CA TRP A 92 1.26 0.49 -2.39
C TRP A 92 1.01 -0.07 -0.98
N VAL A 93 -0.18 -0.60 -0.77
CA VAL A 93 -0.55 -1.31 0.46
C VAL A 93 -0.71 -2.79 0.16
N GLU A 94 -0.21 -3.65 1.03
CA GLU A 94 -0.59 -5.07 1.05
C GLU A 94 -1.49 -5.33 2.24
N TRP A 95 -2.52 -6.13 2.03
CA TRP A 95 -3.47 -6.53 3.07
C TRP A 95 -3.63 -8.04 3.06
N THR A 96 -3.36 -8.69 4.19
CA THR A 96 -3.53 -10.14 4.34
C THR A 96 -4.79 -10.44 5.13
N THR A 97 -5.63 -11.30 4.56
CA THR A 97 -6.80 -11.90 5.20
C THR A 97 -6.53 -13.36 5.49
N ALA A 98 -7.45 -14.05 6.17
CA ALA A 98 -7.38 -15.49 6.36
C ALA A 98 -7.32 -16.28 5.03
N SER A 99 -7.81 -15.71 3.93
CA SER A 99 -7.94 -16.42 2.64
C SER A 99 -6.89 -16.03 1.59
N ALA A 100 -6.32 -14.83 1.68
CA ALA A 100 -5.40 -14.31 0.67
C ALA A 100 -4.70 -13.02 1.11
N THR A 101 -3.57 -12.75 0.46
CA THR A 101 -2.93 -11.43 0.44
C THR A 101 -3.34 -10.67 -0.82
N TYR A 102 -3.70 -9.41 -0.64
CA TYR A 102 -4.07 -8.49 -1.72
C TYR A 102 -3.04 -7.38 -1.86
N VAL A 103 -2.71 -7.04 -3.11
CA VAL A 103 -2.00 -5.81 -3.45
C VAL A 103 -3.04 -4.74 -3.76
N LEU A 104 -2.95 -3.62 -3.05
CA LEU A 104 -3.85 -2.48 -3.11
C LEU A 104 -3.06 -1.26 -3.61
N ASP A 105 -3.24 -0.92 -4.88
CA ASP A 105 -2.53 0.18 -5.52
C ASP A 105 -3.50 1.32 -5.88
N PRO A 106 -3.66 2.33 -4.99
CA PRO A 106 -4.56 3.46 -5.22
C PRO A 106 -4.07 4.44 -6.28
N THR A 107 -2.95 4.16 -6.95
CA THR A 107 -2.40 5.02 -8.00
C THR A 107 -2.63 4.43 -9.39
N ILE A 108 -2.49 3.12 -9.54
CA ILE A 108 -2.46 2.45 -10.86
C ILE A 108 -3.63 1.49 -11.06
N LYS A 109 -4.15 0.87 -9.99
CA LYS A 109 -5.23 -0.11 -10.08
C LYS A 109 -6.56 0.52 -9.69
N TRP A 110 -7.64 -0.06 -10.21
CA TRP A 110 -9.02 0.30 -9.84
C TRP A 110 -9.58 -0.59 -8.72
N ALA A 111 -8.95 -1.75 -8.49
CA ALA A 111 -9.40 -2.74 -7.52
C ALA A 111 -8.21 -3.45 -6.86
N ALA A 112 -8.47 -4.02 -5.69
CA ALA A 112 -7.61 -4.98 -5.04
C ALA A 112 -7.33 -6.18 -5.96
N GLN A 113 -6.09 -6.62 -6.04
CA GLN A 113 -5.69 -7.80 -6.80
C GLN A 113 -5.07 -8.83 -5.86
N ARG A 114 -5.42 -10.10 -5.98
CA ARG A 114 -4.77 -11.14 -5.17
C ARG A 114 -3.31 -11.27 -5.60
N ALA A 115 -2.42 -11.43 -4.63
CA ALA A 115 -0.98 -11.48 -4.89
C ALA A 115 -0.59 -12.64 -5.82
N ASN A 116 -1.30 -13.77 -5.76
CA ASN A 116 -1.07 -14.94 -6.62
C ASN A 116 -1.61 -14.80 -8.06
N GLU A 117 -2.43 -13.78 -8.33
CA GLU A 117 -2.92 -13.45 -9.68
C GLU A 117 -2.05 -12.39 -10.38
N ILE A 118 -1.05 -11.85 -9.67
CA ILE A 118 -0.12 -10.85 -10.20
C ILE A 118 1.01 -11.60 -10.90
N ALA A 119 1.29 -11.20 -12.15
CA ALA A 119 2.39 -11.77 -12.92
C ALA A 119 3.73 -11.67 -12.17
N ASP A 120 4.53 -12.72 -12.28
CA ASP A 120 5.86 -12.80 -11.69
C ASP A 120 6.70 -11.55 -12.02
N ASN A 121 7.52 -11.13 -11.06
CA ASN A 121 8.32 -9.89 -11.11
C ASN A 121 7.54 -8.57 -11.21
N SER A 122 6.22 -8.58 -11.02
CA SER A 122 5.43 -7.36 -10.78
C SER A 122 5.30 -7.09 -9.28
N TYR A 123 5.20 -5.82 -8.89
CA TYR A 123 5.08 -5.38 -7.49
C TYR A 123 6.16 -5.98 -6.57
N VAL A 124 7.42 -5.87 -6.98
CA VAL A 124 8.56 -6.40 -6.21
C VAL A 124 8.88 -5.45 -5.05
N PRO A 125 8.75 -5.88 -3.79
CA PRO A 125 9.00 -5.03 -2.63
C PRO A 125 10.51 -4.80 -2.43
N TYR A 126 10.87 -3.59 -1.99
CA TYR A 126 12.22 -3.28 -1.48
C TYR A 126 12.20 -3.05 0.04
N TYR A 127 11.19 -2.32 0.50
CA TYR A 127 10.95 -2.05 1.91
C TYR A 127 9.48 -2.26 2.25
N VAL A 128 9.26 -2.85 3.42
CA VAL A 128 7.94 -3.14 3.97
C VAL A 128 7.85 -2.49 5.34
N TYR A 129 6.75 -1.81 5.62
CA TYR A 129 6.49 -1.16 6.89
C TYR A 129 5.29 -1.82 7.56
N ILE A 130 5.50 -2.31 8.77
CA ILE A 130 4.45 -2.86 9.64
C ILE A 130 4.46 -2.01 10.90
N GLY A 131 3.44 -1.17 11.04
CA GLY A 131 3.51 -0.12 12.04
C GLY A 131 4.70 0.81 11.78
N SER A 132 5.35 1.27 12.85
CA SER A 132 6.60 2.03 12.79
C SER A 132 7.86 1.20 12.43
N ARG A 133 7.75 -0.12 12.30
CA ARG A 133 8.91 -0.97 11.98
C ARG A 133 9.12 -1.06 10.48
N ARG A 134 10.37 -0.88 10.06
CA ARG A 134 10.82 -1.03 8.67
C ARG A 134 11.58 -2.35 8.49
N TYR A 135 11.19 -3.11 7.48
CA TYR A 135 11.86 -4.33 7.06
C TYR A 135 12.37 -4.14 5.63
N ARG A 136 13.59 -4.60 5.36
CA ARG A 136 14.07 -4.74 3.98
C ARG A 136 13.52 -6.04 3.43
N ALA A 137 12.91 -6.01 2.26
CA ALA A 137 12.51 -7.24 1.60
C ALA A 137 13.76 -8.09 1.34
N ALA A 138 13.67 -9.40 1.61
CA ALA A 138 14.67 -10.32 1.08
C ALA A 138 14.72 -10.09 -0.44
N ALA A 139 15.92 -10.01 -1.01
CA ALA A 139 16.02 -10.02 -2.47
C ALA A 139 15.20 -11.23 -2.95
N PRO A 140 14.38 -11.11 -4.02
CA PRO A 140 13.83 -12.30 -4.63
C PRO A 140 15.03 -13.17 -4.96
N THR A 141 15.19 -14.27 -4.21
CA THR A 141 16.16 -15.29 -4.54
C THR A 141 15.84 -15.64 -5.98
N SER A 142 16.80 -15.35 -6.87
CA SER A 142 16.74 -15.79 -8.25
C SER A 142 16.23 -17.22 -8.28
N LEU A 143 15.27 -17.46 -9.18
CA LEU A 143 14.83 -18.75 -9.67
C LEU A 143 15.91 -19.84 -9.50
N TYR A 144 15.48 -21.01 -9.02
CA TYR A 144 16.24 -22.25 -8.78
C TYR A 144 16.89 -22.42 -7.40
N ALA A 145 16.07 -22.92 -6.46
CA ALA A 145 16.50 -24.00 -5.57
C ALA A 145 15.37 -25.04 -5.50
N ARG A 146 15.23 -25.81 -6.60
CA ARG A 146 14.86 -27.22 -6.47
C ARG A 146 16.18 -27.97 -6.34
N LEU A 147 16.39 -28.57 -5.18
CA LEU A 147 17.13 -29.82 -5.04
C LEU A 147 16.20 -30.76 -4.29
#